data_AF-A0A0F9ECC3-F1
#
_entry.id   AF-A0A0F9ECC3-F1
#
_cell.length_a   1.000
_cell.length_b   1.000
_cell.length_c   1.000
_cell.angle_alpha   90.00
_cell.angle_beta   90.00
_cell.angle_gamma   90.00
#
_symmetry.space_group_name_H-M   'P 1'
#
loop_
_entity.id
_entity.type
_entity.pdbx_description
1 polymer ?
#
loop_
_entity_poly.entity_id
_entity_poly.type
_entity_poly.pdbx_seq_one_letter_code
_entity_poly.pdbx_strand_id
1 'polypeptide(L)'
;MREIRKVAQKELSKRDPFWPVENEKLWIKTKEAKLVPLKLNKAQVYVLSIIKKLWEGNHPIRILLLKARQLGMSTLIEAIIYSITSQIENINADIIADEQKRSDNLFEMSKLYQEKAPDHLKPEIKKSNAKKLEFDKIHSQILVETANDPDAGRSFTFQLVHLSEKARFKNPETLMLGLSQTVPALPHTIIIQETTANGFNHFKEEWDAAVNGETDYLPIFIPWYWAEEYKMDFVGDFVLGDTTLGSTTKDEPTLATIMHAEGITDVELRLS
;
A
#
# COMPACT_ATOMS: atom_id res chain seq x y z
N MET A 1 -28.36 19.64 13.48
CA MET A 1 -27.09 19.05 14.00
C MET A 1 -26.58 17.89 13.15
N ARG A 2 -27.32 16.77 12.98
CA ARG A 2 -26.85 15.60 12.21
C ARG A 2 -26.60 15.90 10.72
N GLU A 3 -27.47 16.66 10.09
CA GLU A 3 -27.34 17.01 8.66
C GLU A 3 -26.16 17.95 8.40
N ILE A 4 -26.00 18.97 9.26
CA ILE A 4 -24.83 19.88 9.24
C ILE A 4 -23.52 19.09 9.33
N ARG A 5 -23.46 18.07 10.19
CA ARG A 5 -22.27 17.22 10.32
C ARG A 5 -21.96 16.43 9.05
N LYS A 6 -22.97 15.90 8.36
CA LYS A 6 -22.77 15.17 7.09
C LYS A 6 -22.23 16.09 6.00
N VAL A 7 -22.81 17.29 5.87
CA VAL A 7 -22.35 18.31 4.92
C VAL A 7 -20.89 18.69 5.22
N ALA A 8 -20.57 18.97 6.49
CA ALA A 8 -19.19 19.30 6.88
C ALA A 8 -18.19 18.16 6.57
N GLN A 9 -18.57 16.91 6.79
CA GLN A 9 -17.72 15.76 6.44
C GLN A 9 -17.48 15.64 4.93
N LYS A 10 -18.52 15.87 4.12
CA LYS A 10 -18.42 15.84 2.66
C LYS A 10 -17.52 16.96 2.13
N GLU A 11 -17.60 18.15 2.70
CA GLU A 11 -16.72 19.25 2.31
C GLU A 11 -15.28 19.04 2.79
N LEU A 12 -15.10 18.41 3.95
CA LEU A 12 -13.78 18.04 4.46
C LEU A 12 -13.13 16.97 3.59
N SER A 13 -13.85 15.93 3.17
CA SER A 13 -13.30 14.85 2.33
C SER A 13 -12.88 15.31 0.93
N LYS A 14 -13.49 16.38 0.40
CA LYS A 14 -13.04 17.01 -0.85
C LYS A 14 -11.74 17.79 -0.69
N ARG A 15 -11.54 18.44 0.47
CA ARG A 15 -10.34 19.25 0.76
C ARG A 15 -9.16 18.41 1.22
N ASP A 16 -9.45 17.39 2.02
CA ASP A 16 -8.52 16.38 2.50
C ASP A 16 -9.05 15.00 2.08
N PRO A 17 -8.65 14.50 0.90
CA PRO A 17 -9.11 13.23 0.38
C PRO A 17 -8.57 12.03 1.18
N PHE A 18 -7.68 12.23 2.16
CA PHE A 18 -7.24 11.17 3.07
C PHE A 18 -8.14 11.05 4.30
N TRP A 19 -8.96 12.06 4.58
CA TRP A 19 -9.83 12.10 5.75
C TRP A 19 -10.73 10.85 5.88
N PRO A 20 -11.40 10.33 4.81
CA PRO A 20 -12.18 9.10 4.91
C PRO A 20 -11.37 7.87 5.36
N VAL A 21 -10.10 7.79 4.93
CA VAL A 21 -9.17 6.70 5.28
C VAL A 21 -8.80 6.78 6.77
N GLU A 22 -8.52 7.98 7.27
CA GLU A 22 -8.10 8.21 8.66
C GLU A 22 -9.25 8.13 9.68
N ASN A 23 -10.50 8.34 9.24
CA ASN A 23 -11.65 8.52 10.12
C ASN A 23 -12.64 7.34 10.07
N GLU A 24 -12.16 6.14 9.74
CA GLU A 24 -12.95 4.90 9.75
C GLU A 24 -14.22 5.03 8.89
N LYS A 25 -14.08 5.60 7.68
CA LYS A 25 -15.18 5.76 6.70
C LYS A 25 -15.09 4.76 5.55
N LEU A 26 -14.18 3.80 5.64
CA LEU A 26 -13.98 2.70 4.72
C LEU A 26 -14.03 1.39 5.51
N TRP A 27 -14.37 0.27 4.86
CA TRP A 27 -14.58 -1.03 5.49
C TRP A 27 -13.74 -2.12 4.85
N ILE A 28 -13.27 -3.07 5.65
CA ILE A 28 -12.48 -4.21 5.22
C ILE A 28 -13.05 -5.52 5.74
N LYS A 29 -12.75 -6.61 5.04
CA LYS A 29 -12.97 -7.97 5.52
C LYS A 29 -11.69 -8.47 6.21
N THR A 30 -11.77 -8.81 7.48
CA THR A 30 -10.62 -9.30 8.26
C THR A 30 -10.34 -10.80 8.00
N LYS A 31 -9.19 -11.28 8.48
CA LYS A 31 -8.81 -12.71 8.42
C LYS A 31 -9.81 -13.60 9.17
N GLU A 32 -10.46 -13.07 10.20
CA GLU A 32 -11.53 -13.71 10.98
C GLU A 32 -12.90 -13.63 10.29
N ALA A 33 -12.92 -13.28 9.00
CA ALA A 33 -14.11 -13.12 8.17
C ALA A 33 -15.12 -12.09 8.70
N LYS A 34 -14.66 -11.08 9.46
CA LYS A 34 -15.51 -9.98 9.96
C LYS A 34 -15.45 -8.79 9.02
N LEU A 35 -16.58 -8.13 8.82
CA LEU A 35 -16.63 -6.84 8.15
C LEU A 35 -16.54 -5.72 9.19
N VAL A 36 -15.46 -4.95 9.16
CA VAL A 36 -15.18 -3.91 10.17
C VAL A 36 -14.70 -2.61 9.49
N PRO A 37 -14.83 -1.45 10.15
CA PRO A 37 -14.19 -0.23 9.66
C PRO A 37 -12.67 -0.40 9.55
N LEU A 38 -12.09 0.17 8.51
CA LEU A 38 -10.64 0.24 8.31
C LEU A 38 -10.04 1.12 9.41
N LYS A 39 -9.28 0.46 10.30
CA LYS A 39 -8.41 1.13 11.27
C LYS A 39 -6.97 0.88 10.88
N LEU A 40 -6.23 1.96 10.63
CA LEU A 40 -4.85 1.86 10.16
C LEU A 40 -3.93 1.30 11.24
N ASN A 41 -3.10 0.33 10.86
CA ASN A 41 -2.03 -0.18 11.71
C ASN A 41 -0.79 0.75 11.65
N LYS A 42 0.21 0.48 12.49
CA LYS A 42 1.46 1.27 12.58
C LYS A 42 2.13 1.50 11.23
N ALA A 43 2.29 0.45 10.43
CA ALA A 43 2.90 0.53 9.11
C ALA A 43 2.09 1.39 8.15
N GLN A 44 0.75 1.24 8.17
CA GLN A 44 -0.13 1.99 7.29
C GLN A 44 -0.15 3.49 7.65
N VAL A 45 -0.18 3.82 8.94
CA VAL A 45 -0.07 5.21 9.43
C VAL A 45 1.24 5.84 8.97
N TYR A 46 2.37 5.11 9.07
CA TYR A 46 3.67 5.60 8.63
C TYR A 46 3.68 5.94 7.12
N VAL A 47 3.25 5.01 6.26
CA VAL A 47 3.21 5.24 4.82
C VAL A 47 2.25 6.38 4.45
N LEU A 48 1.06 6.42 5.06
CA LEU A 48 0.10 7.49 4.82
C LEU A 48 0.66 8.86 5.21
N SER A 49 1.40 8.96 6.32
CA SER A 49 1.99 10.23 6.75
C SER A 49 2.99 10.80 5.74
N ILE A 50 3.76 9.94 5.08
CA ILE A 50 4.70 10.33 4.02
C ILE A 50 3.93 10.81 2.78
N ILE A 51 2.92 10.05 2.35
CA ILE A 51 2.07 10.41 1.21
C ILE A 51 1.39 11.76 1.45
N LYS A 52 0.83 11.98 2.64
CA LYS A 52 0.19 13.26 3.01
C LYS A 52 1.17 14.42 3.00
N LYS A 53 2.37 14.24 3.54
CA LYS A 53 3.41 15.29 3.51
C LYS A 53 3.79 15.68 2.08
N LEU A 54 3.93 14.70 1.18
CA LEU A 54 4.21 14.97 -0.24
C LEU A 54 3.04 15.65 -0.94
N TRP A 55 1.81 15.23 -0.61
CA TRP A 55 0.58 15.84 -1.12
C TRP A 55 0.46 17.31 -0.70
N GLU A 56 0.59 17.61 0.60
CA GLU A 56 0.56 18.97 1.14
C GLU A 56 1.69 19.85 0.59
N GLY A 57 2.83 19.25 0.27
CA GLY A 57 3.96 19.90 -0.41
C GLY A 57 3.74 20.17 -1.90
N ASN A 58 2.60 19.78 -2.47
CA ASN A 58 2.26 19.97 -3.88
C ASN A 58 3.28 19.29 -4.82
N HIS A 59 3.76 18.10 -4.45
CA HIS A 59 4.71 17.31 -5.23
C HIS A 59 4.01 16.18 -6.02
N PRO A 60 4.59 15.73 -7.15
CA PRO A 60 4.29 14.40 -7.66
C PRO A 60 4.77 13.34 -6.66
N ILE A 61 3.97 12.30 -6.45
CA ILE A 61 4.26 11.22 -5.51
C ILE A 61 4.69 10.00 -6.33
N ARG A 62 5.94 9.58 -6.18
CA ARG A 62 6.54 8.41 -6.84
C ARG A 62 7.19 7.56 -5.76
N ILE A 63 6.62 6.39 -5.45
CA ILE A 63 7.05 5.57 -4.31
C ILE A 63 7.40 4.17 -4.78
N LEU A 64 8.57 3.69 -4.36
CA LEU A 64 8.90 2.26 -4.34
C LEU A 64 8.70 1.76 -2.90
N LEU A 65 7.74 0.88 -2.69
CA LEU A 65 7.38 0.35 -1.37
C LEU A 65 7.80 -1.11 -1.24
N LEU A 66 8.94 -1.34 -0.59
CA LEU A 66 9.41 -2.68 -0.25
C LEU A 66 8.89 -3.07 1.14
N LYS A 67 8.12 -4.15 1.22
CA LYS A 67 7.43 -4.53 2.46
C LYS A 67 7.57 -6.01 2.82
N ALA A 68 7.46 -6.32 4.11
CA ALA A 68 7.17 -7.67 4.55
C ALA A 68 5.74 -8.11 4.16
N ARG A 69 5.48 -9.41 4.17
CA ARG A 69 4.16 -9.97 3.85
C ARG A 69 3.12 -9.56 4.90
N GLN A 70 1.85 -9.58 4.48
CA GLN A 70 0.66 -9.42 5.32
C GLN A 70 0.54 -8.13 6.17
N LEU A 71 1.27 -7.06 5.85
CA LEU A 71 1.19 -5.78 6.56
C LEU A 71 -0.04 -4.91 6.19
N GLY A 72 -0.86 -5.34 5.22
CA GLY A 72 -2.03 -4.58 4.76
C GLY A 72 -1.70 -3.35 3.90
N MET A 73 -0.53 -3.29 3.24
CA MET A 73 -0.18 -2.13 2.42
C MET A 73 -1.10 -1.96 1.21
N SER A 74 -1.47 -3.05 0.52
CA SER A 74 -2.42 -2.98 -0.59
C SER A 74 -3.78 -2.44 -0.12
N THR A 75 -4.25 -2.82 1.08
CA THR A 75 -5.46 -2.26 1.69
C THR A 75 -5.38 -0.75 1.86
N LEU A 76 -4.24 -0.23 2.33
CA LEU A 76 -4.03 1.22 2.45
C LEU A 76 -4.03 1.90 1.08
N ILE A 77 -3.29 1.36 0.11
CA ILE A 77 -3.16 1.97 -1.21
C ILE A 77 -4.51 2.00 -1.92
N GLU A 78 -5.28 0.92 -1.88
CA GLU A 78 -6.65 0.87 -2.41
C GLU A 78 -7.58 1.84 -1.68
N ALA A 79 -7.44 1.98 -0.36
CA ALA A 79 -8.22 2.94 0.41
C ALA A 79 -7.92 4.39 0.00
N ILE A 80 -6.65 4.72 -0.24
CA ILE A 80 -6.22 6.04 -0.75
C ILE A 80 -6.78 6.26 -2.16
N ILE A 81 -6.60 5.30 -3.08
CA ILE A 81 -7.09 5.40 -4.46
C ILE A 81 -8.60 5.64 -4.49
N TYR A 82 -9.36 4.79 -3.79
CA TYR A 82 -10.80 4.95 -3.70
C TYR A 82 -11.19 6.29 -3.06
N SER A 83 -10.53 6.69 -1.98
CA SER A 83 -10.85 7.94 -1.29
C SER A 83 -10.59 9.16 -2.19
N ILE A 84 -9.46 9.22 -2.90
CA ILE A 84 -9.20 10.33 -3.84
C ILE A 84 -10.20 10.32 -5.00
N THR A 85 -10.39 9.18 -5.66
CA THR A 85 -11.26 9.07 -6.86
C THR A 85 -12.74 9.26 -6.57
N SER A 86 -13.20 8.92 -5.36
CA SER A 86 -14.59 9.11 -4.96
C SER A 86 -14.91 10.53 -4.48
N GLN A 87 -13.89 11.29 -4.08
CA GLN A 87 -14.07 12.64 -3.51
C GLN A 87 -13.63 13.78 -4.44
N ILE A 88 -12.72 13.53 -5.39
CA ILE A 88 -12.18 14.54 -6.31
C ILE A 88 -12.66 14.26 -7.74
N GLU A 89 -13.00 15.32 -8.46
CA GLU A 89 -13.50 15.25 -9.83
C GLU A 89 -12.37 15.04 -10.85
N ASN A 90 -12.68 14.38 -11.97
CA ASN A 90 -11.81 14.17 -13.13
C ASN A 90 -10.54 13.35 -12.84
N ILE A 91 -10.62 12.39 -11.90
CA ILE A 91 -9.51 11.53 -11.52
C ILE A 91 -9.68 10.13 -12.14
N ASN A 92 -8.71 9.73 -12.96
CA ASN A 92 -8.56 8.36 -13.43
C ASN A 92 -7.49 7.66 -12.58
N ALA A 93 -7.86 6.50 -12.03
CA ALA A 93 -6.95 5.61 -11.35
C ALA A 93 -6.81 4.27 -12.07
N ASP A 94 -5.64 3.65 -11.95
CA ASP A 94 -5.34 2.34 -12.49
C ASP A 94 -4.68 1.43 -11.46
N ILE A 95 -5.15 0.19 -11.39
CA ILE A 95 -4.65 -0.85 -10.50
C ILE A 95 -4.12 -1.99 -11.36
N ILE A 96 -2.82 -2.21 -11.31
CA ILE A 96 -2.14 -3.25 -12.10
C ILE A 96 -1.43 -4.21 -11.16
N ALA A 97 -1.73 -5.50 -11.28
CA ALA A 97 -1.03 -6.55 -10.56
C ALA A 97 -0.37 -7.57 -11.52
N ASP A 98 0.49 -8.42 -10.95
CA ASP A 98 1.24 -9.46 -11.66
C ASP A 98 0.33 -10.52 -12.33
N GLU A 99 -0.84 -10.78 -11.75
CA GLU A 99 -1.83 -11.72 -12.26
C GLU A 99 -3.27 -11.19 -12.14
N GLN A 100 -4.14 -11.60 -13.06
CA GLN A 100 -5.54 -11.16 -13.10
C GLN A 100 -6.27 -11.38 -11.77
N LYS A 101 -6.08 -12.54 -11.14
CA LYS A 101 -6.73 -12.87 -9.87
C LYS A 101 -6.36 -11.88 -8.76
N ARG A 102 -5.10 -11.42 -8.72
CA ARG A 102 -4.65 -10.43 -7.74
C ARG A 102 -5.24 -9.06 -8.07
N SER A 103 -5.22 -8.66 -9.34
CA SER A 103 -5.86 -7.44 -9.81
C SER A 103 -7.33 -7.38 -9.40
N ASP A 104 -8.09 -8.45 -9.67
CA ASP A 104 -9.51 -8.56 -9.31
C ASP A 104 -9.72 -8.42 -7.80
N ASN A 105 -8.92 -9.12 -6.98
CA ASN A 105 -9.03 -9.04 -5.52
C ASN A 105 -8.76 -7.63 -4.97
N LEU A 106 -7.80 -6.90 -5.55
CA LEU A 106 -7.53 -5.51 -5.18
C LEU A 106 -8.71 -4.61 -5.56
N PHE A 107 -9.23 -4.78 -6.77
CA PHE A 107 -10.33 -3.99 -7.28
C PHE A 107 -11.65 -4.23 -6.52
N GLU A 108 -11.89 -5.45 -6.02
CA GLU A 108 -13.01 -5.73 -5.11
C GLU A 108 -12.93 -4.94 -3.79
N MET A 109 -11.74 -4.52 -3.33
CA MET A 109 -11.63 -3.63 -2.17
C MET A 109 -12.27 -2.26 -2.46
N SER A 110 -11.97 -1.69 -3.64
CA SER A 110 -12.57 -0.43 -4.09
C SER A 110 -14.10 -0.52 -4.20
N LYS A 111 -14.64 -1.65 -4.67
CA LYS A 111 -16.09 -1.89 -4.68
C LYS A 111 -16.68 -2.02 -3.28
N LEU A 112 -16.00 -2.71 -2.37
CA LEU A 112 -16.44 -2.85 -0.98
C LEU A 112 -16.49 -1.47 -0.28
N TYR A 113 -15.49 -0.62 -0.53
CA TYR A 113 -15.48 0.75 -0.05
C TYR A 113 -16.68 1.55 -0.57
N GLN A 114 -16.97 1.49 -1.88
CA GLN A 114 -18.17 2.08 -2.46
C GLN A 114 -19.46 1.50 -1.89
N GLU A 115 -19.52 0.22 -1.56
CA GLU A 115 -20.71 -0.37 -0.98
C GLU A 115 -20.97 0.16 0.44
N LYS A 116 -19.92 0.20 1.27
CA LYS A 116 -20.04 0.38 2.73
C LYS A 116 -19.79 1.79 3.23
N ALA A 117 -19.15 2.66 2.44
CA ALA A 117 -18.94 4.05 2.83
C ALA A 117 -20.28 4.74 3.17
N PRO A 118 -20.29 5.76 4.05
CA PRO A 118 -21.52 6.48 4.39
C PRO A 118 -22.14 7.12 3.15
N ASP A 119 -23.47 7.07 3.04
CA ASP A 119 -24.20 7.53 1.84
C ASP A 119 -23.87 8.97 1.42
N HIS A 120 -23.60 9.88 2.36
CA HIS A 120 -23.26 11.27 2.04
C HIS A 120 -21.84 11.46 1.47
N LEU A 121 -20.97 10.45 1.59
CA LEU A 121 -19.61 10.45 1.05
C LEU A 121 -19.50 9.66 -0.26
N LYS A 122 -20.49 8.84 -0.60
CA LYS A 122 -20.48 8.04 -1.82
C LYS A 122 -20.92 8.89 -3.02
N PRO A 123 -20.13 8.96 -4.10
CA PRO A 123 -20.65 9.43 -5.37
C PRO A 123 -21.62 8.41 -5.96
N GLU A 124 -22.46 8.88 -6.88
CA GLU A 124 -23.35 8.00 -7.65
C GLU A 124 -22.52 7.14 -8.61
N ILE A 125 -22.91 5.88 -8.80
CA ILE A 125 -22.22 4.97 -9.71
C ILE A 125 -22.80 5.14 -11.11
N LYS A 126 -21.95 5.44 -12.09
CA LYS A 126 -22.31 5.40 -13.51
C LYS A 126 -22.13 4.00 -14.09
N LYS A 127 -21.03 3.32 -13.74
CA LYS A 127 -20.75 1.96 -14.19
C LYS A 127 -19.91 1.21 -13.15
N SER A 128 -20.28 -0.02 -12.85
CA SER A 128 -19.48 -0.93 -12.02
C SER A 128 -19.52 -2.31 -12.64
N ASN A 129 -18.36 -2.84 -13.05
CA ASN A 129 -18.24 -4.18 -13.63
C ASN A 129 -16.89 -4.83 -13.24
N ALA A 130 -16.47 -5.87 -13.94
CA ALA A 130 -15.20 -6.56 -13.64
C ALA A 130 -13.94 -5.73 -13.96
N LYS A 131 -14.02 -4.72 -14.84
CA LYS A 131 -12.87 -3.97 -15.34
C LYS A 131 -12.76 -2.54 -14.82
N LYS A 132 -13.87 -1.95 -14.39
CA LYS A 132 -13.87 -0.58 -13.87
C LYS A 132 -15.03 -0.22 -12.97
N LEU A 133 -14.78 0.79 -12.13
CA LEU A 133 -15.74 1.49 -11.28
C LEU A 133 -15.71 2.96 -11.69
N GLU A 134 -16.80 3.45 -12.27
CA GLU A 134 -16.94 4.81 -12.80
C GLU A 134 -18.04 5.53 -12.04
N PHE A 135 -17.74 6.75 -11.61
CA PHE A 135 -18.63 7.58 -10.83
C PHE A 135 -19.32 8.63 -11.71
N ASP A 136 -20.62 8.79 -11.51
CA ASP A 136 -21.41 9.80 -12.21
C ASP A 136 -21.14 11.19 -11.63
N LYS A 137 -21.38 12.23 -12.44
CA LYS A 137 -21.25 13.68 -12.13
C LYS A 137 -19.85 14.18 -11.77
N ILE A 138 -18.98 13.36 -11.21
CA ILE A 138 -17.59 13.72 -10.85
C ILE A 138 -16.57 13.28 -11.90
N HIS A 139 -16.98 12.49 -12.90
CA HIS A 139 -16.13 12.07 -14.02
C HIS A 139 -14.83 11.35 -13.60
N SER A 140 -14.86 10.68 -12.45
CA SER A 140 -13.74 9.91 -11.92
C SER A 140 -13.99 8.41 -12.08
N GLN A 141 -12.92 7.63 -12.22
CA GLN A 141 -13.00 6.18 -12.39
C GLN A 141 -11.76 5.47 -11.87
N ILE A 142 -11.94 4.21 -11.48
CA ILE A 142 -10.90 3.26 -11.11
C ILE A 142 -10.95 2.12 -12.12
N LEU A 143 -9.82 1.87 -12.79
CA LEU A 143 -9.62 0.75 -13.70
C LEU A 143 -8.80 -0.34 -13.02
N VAL A 144 -8.95 -1.55 -13.53
CA VAL A 144 -8.14 -2.70 -13.13
C VAL A 144 -7.61 -3.42 -14.37
N GLU A 145 -6.30 -3.62 -14.40
CA GLU A 145 -5.57 -4.25 -15.49
C GLU A 145 -4.54 -5.25 -14.92
N THR A 146 -3.85 -5.99 -15.79
CA THR A 146 -2.79 -6.93 -15.39
C THR A 146 -1.51 -6.62 -16.15
N ALA A 147 -0.36 -6.82 -15.50
CA ALA A 147 0.95 -6.58 -16.09
C ALA A 147 1.27 -7.50 -17.28
N ASN A 148 0.47 -8.57 -17.51
CA ASN A 148 0.60 -9.43 -18.68
C ASN A 148 -0.21 -8.93 -19.89
N ASP A 149 -1.06 -7.92 -19.72
CA ASP A 149 -1.77 -7.29 -20.82
C ASP A 149 -0.83 -6.26 -21.50
N PRO A 150 -0.51 -6.41 -22.80
CA PRO A 150 0.39 -5.50 -23.51
C PRO A 150 -0.16 -4.07 -23.62
N ASP A 151 -1.47 -3.89 -23.47
CA ASP A 151 -2.14 -2.59 -23.55
C ASP A 151 -2.37 -1.94 -22.18
N ALA A 152 -1.99 -2.62 -21.09
CA ALA A 152 -2.15 -2.08 -19.73
C ALA A 152 -1.40 -0.75 -19.53
N GLY A 153 -2.03 0.17 -18.80
CA GLY A 153 -1.50 1.48 -18.47
C GLY A 153 -1.56 2.50 -19.62
N ARG A 154 -2.20 2.20 -20.75
CA ARG A 154 -2.19 3.03 -21.96
C ARG A 154 -3.54 3.68 -22.30
N SER A 155 -4.60 3.30 -21.60
CA SER A 155 -5.97 3.59 -22.01
C SER A 155 -6.45 5.01 -21.65
N PHE A 156 -5.87 5.65 -20.64
CA PHE A 156 -6.26 6.99 -20.17
C PHE A 156 -5.04 7.79 -19.72
N THR A 157 -5.21 9.11 -19.52
CA THR A 157 -4.30 9.88 -18.67
C THR A 157 -4.66 9.64 -17.22
N PHE A 158 -3.78 8.95 -16.49
CA PHE A 158 -3.99 8.55 -15.10
C PHE A 158 -3.38 9.57 -14.13
N GLN A 159 -4.05 9.76 -13.00
CA GLN A 159 -3.53 10.56 -11.89
C GLN A 159 -3.03 9.65 -10.77
N LEU A 160 -3.63 8.47 -10.59
CA LEU A 160 -3.28 7.52 -9.54
C LEU A 160 -2.98 6.16 -10.13
N VAL A 161 -1.85 5.57 -9.78
CA VAL A 161 -1.45 4.25 -10.26
C VAL A 161 -0.91 3.42 -9.12
N HIS A 162 -1.42 2.20 -9.01
CA HIS A 162 -0.91 1.18 -8.10
C HIS A 162 -0.37 -0.01 -8.89
N LEU A 163 0.93 -0.26 -8.76
CA LEU A 163 1.59 -1.45 -9.28
C LEU A 163 1.83 -2.43 -8.14
N SER A 164 0.92 -3.41 -8.00
CA SER A 164 0.97 -4.40 -6.93
C SER A 164 1.86 -5.58 -7.29
N GLU A 165 2.72 -5.98 -6.35
CA GLU A 165 3.73 -7.02 -6.53
C GLU A 165 4.66 -6.82 -7.73
N LYS A 166 5.13 -5.57 -7.90
CA LYS A 166 5.97 -5.13 -9.04
C LYS A 166 7.19 -6.02 -9.31
N ALA A 167 7.84 -6.56 -8.27
CA ALA A 167 9.00 -7.46 -8.44
C ALA A 167 8.65 -8.82 -9.09
N ARG A 168 7.38 -9.11 -9.36
CA ARG A 168 6.92 -10.32 -10.06
C ARG A 168 6.51 -10.07 -11.51
N PHE A 169 6.58 -8.83 -11.98
CA PHE A 169 6.20 -8.52 -13.36
C PHE A 169 7.20 -9.14 -14.32
N LYS A 170 6.71 -9.79 -15.39
CA LYS A 170 7.57 -10.47 -16.37
C LYS A 170 8.29 -9.49 -17.30
N ASN A 171 7.58 -8.46 -17.76
CA ASN A 171 8.09 -7.44 -18.70
C ASN A 171 7.86 -6.02 -18.14
N PRO A 172 8.44 -5.70 -16.97
CA PRO A 172 8.17 -4.44 -16.26
C PRO A 172 8.56 -3.21 -17.07
N GLU A 173 9.64 -3.25 -17.83
CA GLU A 173 10.14 -2.12 -18.63
C GLU A 173 9.14 -1.71 -19.72
N THR A 174 8.58 -2.66 -20.47
CA THR A 174 7.61 -2.39 -21.53
C THR A 174 6.33 -1.77 -20.98
N LEU A 175 5.86 -2.26 -19.83
CA LEU A 175 4.71 -1.68 -19.13
C LEU A 175 5.02 -0.25 -18.68
N MET A 176 6.16 -0.05 -18.01
CA MET A 176 6.53 1.26 -17.48
C MET A 176 6.74 2.30 -18.60
N LEU A 177 7.31 1.91 -19.74
CA LEU A 177 7.51 2.81 -20.88
C LEU A 177 6.18 3.39 -21.38
N GLY A 178 5.11 2.59 -21.41
CA GLY A 178 3.77 3.07 -21.77
C GLY A 178 3.11 3.85 -20.64
N LEU A 179 3.13 3.29 -19.43
CA LEU A 179 2.44 3.84 -18.27
C LEU A 179 3.04 5.18 -17.79
N SER A 180 4.37 5.35 -17.85
CA SER A 180 4.99 6.60 -17.43
C SER A 180 4.61 7.78 -18.32
N GLN A 181 4.19 7.52 -19.57
CA GLN A 181 3.71 8.54 -20.50
C GLN A 181 2.25 8.93 -20.22
N THR A 182 1.48 8.08 -19.52
CA THR A 182 0.09 8.35 -19.18
C THR A 182 -0.10 9.01 -17.82
N VAL A 183 0.93 8.99 -16.96
CA VAL A 183 0.92 9.68 -15.65
C VAL A 183 1.79 10.94 -15.69
N PRO A 184 1.22 12.14 -15.76
CA PRO A 184 2.00 13.37 -15.84
C PRO A 184 2.77 13.63 -14.53
N ALA A 185 3.94 14.26 -14.62
CA ALA A 185 4.72 14.71 -13.47
C ALA A 185 4.16 16.02 -12.86
N LEU A 186 2.87 16.02 -12.55
CA LEU A 186 2.16 17.15 -11.94
C LEU A 186 1.92 16.91 -10.45
N PRO A 187 1.71 17.98 -9.66
CA PRO A 187 1.31 17.87 -8.27
C PRO A 187 0.10 16.93 -8.09
N HIS A 188 0.08 16.22 -6.96
CA HIS A 188 -1.02 15.32 -6.58
C HIS A 188 -1.21 14.09 -7.50
N THR A 189 -0.32 13.84 -8.45
CA THR A 189 -0.26 12.56 -9.16
C THR A 189 0.51 11.54 -8.35
N ILE A 190 0.08 10.28 -8.38
CA ILE A 190 0.60 9.21 -7.54
C ILE A 190 0.95 7.99 -8.39
N ILE A 191 2.17 7.49 -8.25
CA ILE A 191 2.56 6.13 -8.65
C ILE A 191 3.14 5.44 -7.41
N ILE A 192 2.50 4.36 -6.97
CA ILE A 192 3.02 3.51 -5.91
C ILE A 192 3.30 2.13 -6.50
N GLN A 193 4.57 1.74 -6.46
CA GLN A 193 4.99 0.41 -6.82
C GLN A 193 5.31 -0.34 -5.53
N GLU A 194 4.45 -1.27 -5.15
CA GLU A 194 4.67 -2.06 -3.94
C GLU A 194 5.09 -3.47 -4.28
N THR A 195 5.95 -4.06 -3.45
CA THR A 195 6.20 -5.50 -3.51
C THR A 195 6.85 -6.03 -2.23
N THR A 196 6.82 -7.35 -2.08
CA THR A 196 7.77 -8.08 -1.22
C THR A 196 9.07 -8.36 -1.97
N ALA A 197 10.21 -8.42 -1.27
CA ALA A 197 11.49 -8.81 -1.89
C ALA A 197 11.38 -10.12 -2.68
N ASN A 198 12.03 -10.18 -3.86
CA ASN A 198 12.00 -11.33 -4.77
C ASN A 198 13.37 -11.56 -5.43
N GLY A 199 14.43 -11.64 -4.60
CA GLY A 199 15.80 -11.81 -5.07
C GLY A 199 16.39 -10.55 -5.73
N PHE A 200 17.48 -10.73 -6.47
CA PHE A 200 18.14 -9.69 -7.26
C PHE A 200 17.54 -9.65 -8.66
N ASN A 201 16.48 -8.86 -8.84
CA ASN A 201 15.78 -8.68 -10.10
C ASN A 201 15.63 -7.19 -10.45
N HIS A 202 14.84 -6.86 -11.47
CA HIS A 202 14.62 -5.47 -11.91
C HIS A 202 14.22 -4.52 -10.77
N PHE A 203 13.39 -4.98 -9.83
CA PHE A 203 12.96 -4.14 -8.71
C PHE A 203 14.11 -3.86 -7.73
N LYS A 204 15.09 -4.76 -7.62
CA LYS A 204 16.30 -4.51 -6.83
C LYS A 204 17.15 -3.40 -7.46
N GLU A 205 17.27 -3.38 -8.78
CA GLU A 205 17.97 -2.33 -9.52
C GLU A 205 17.26 -0.98 -9.37
N GLU A 206 15.93 -0.94 -9.57
CA GLU A 206 15.10 0.26 -9.34
C GLU A 206 15.23 0.76 -7.89
N TRP A 207 15.21 -0.15 -6.92
CA TRP A 207 15.36 0.16 -5.51
C TRP A 207 16.74 0.77 -5.19
N ASP A 208 17.81 0.17 -5.69
CA ASP A 208 19.18 0.67 -5.45
C ASP A 208 19.38 2.06 -6.05
N ALA A 209 18.90 2.26 -7.29
CA ALA A 209 18.94 3.57 -7.93
C ALA A 209 18.16 4.62 -7.12
N ALA A 210 16.98 4.27 -6.60
CA ALA A 210 16.20 5.16 -5.73
C ALA A 210 16.90 5.46 -4.41
N VAL A 211 17.53 4.48 -3.76
CA VAL A 211 18.31 4.67 -2.52
C VAL A 211 19.54 5.56 -2.77
N ASN A 212 20.18 5.44 -3.92
CA ASN A 212 21.31 6.26 -4.32
C ASN A 212 20.91 7.68 -4.78
N GLY A 213 19.61 7.98 -4.87
CA GLY A 213 19.11 9.27 -5.34
C GLY A 213 19.24 9.49 -6.86
N GLU A 214 19.34 8.41 -7.63
CA GLU A 214 19.47 8.43 -9.09
C GLU A 214 18.11 8.53 -9.81
N THR A 215 17.01 8.48 -9.06
CA THR A 215 15.64 8.58 -9.57
C THR A 215 14.77 9.48 -8.69
N ASP A 216 13.65 9.96 -9.23
CA ASP A 216 12.64 10.73 -8.48
C ASP A 216 11.75 9.86 -7.57
N TYR A 217 11.96 8.53 -7.56
CA TYR A 217 11.19 7.64 -6.71
C TYR A 217 11.74 7.64 -5.28
N LEU A 218 10.83 7.78 -4.32
CA LEU A 218 11.12 7.66 -2.90
C LEU A 218 11.08 6.17 -2.49
N PRO A 219 12.20 5.57 -2.04
CA PRO A 219 12.20 4.22 -1.51
C PRO A 219 11.66 4.22 -0.07
N ILE A 220 10.67 3.36 0.21
CA ILE A 220 10.09 3.17 1.54
C ILE A 220 10.17 1.69 1.89
N PHE A 221 10.87 1.36 2.98
CA PHE A 221 10.97 -0.01 3.49
C PHE A 221 10.10 -0.20 4.73
N ILE A 222 9.27 -1.25 4.72
CA ILE A 222 8.44 -1.63 5.87
C ILE A 222 8.84 -3.02 6.37
N PRO A 223 9.50 -3.11 7.54
CA PRO A 223 9.98 -4.36 8.08
C PRO A 223 8.87 -5.21 8.70
N TRP A 224 9.13 -6.51 8.84
CA TRP A 224 8.18 -7.47 9.41
C TRP A 224 7.88 -7.21 10.90
N TYR A 225 8.88 -6.81 11.69
CA TYR A 225 8.73 -6.61 13.14
C TYR A 225 7.85 -5.42 13.52
N TRP A 226 7.30 -4.68 12.54
CA TRP A 226 6.22 -3.71 12.76
C TRP A 226 4.83 -4.33 12.84
N ALA A 227 4.68 -5.60 12.45
CA ALA A 227 3.43 -6.33 12.57
C ALA A 227 3.28 -6.88 14.00
N GLU A 228 2.23 -6.47 14.70
CA GLU A 228 1.90 -7.04 16.01
C GLU A 228 1.59 -8.55 15.92
N GLU A 229 1.07 -9.02 14.78
CA GLU A 229 0.81 -10.45 14.52
C GLU A 229 2.09 -11.30 14.35
N TYR A 230 3.26 -10.68 14.22
CA TYR A 230 4.55 -11.37 14.19
C TYR A 230 5.26 -11.34 15.54
N LYS A 231 4.50 -11.09 16.61
CA LYS A 231 4.93 -11.27 17.99
C LYS A 231 4.26 -12.51 18.56
N MET A 232 5.01 -13.24 19.36
CA MET A 232 4.50 -14.34 20.18
C MET A 232 4.92 -14.10 21.61
N ASP A 233 4.08 -14.54 22.55
CA ASP A 233 4.49 -14.56 23.95
C ASP A 233 5.71 -15.47 24.09
N PHE A 234 6.67 -15.00 24.88
CA PHE A 234 7.84 -15.78 25.22
C PHE A 234 7.42 -16.94 26.11
N VAL A 235 7.65 -18.17 25.64
CA VAL A 235 7.47 -19.40 26.43
C VAL A 235 8.89 -19.90 26.72
N GLY A 236 9.22 -20.08 28.01
CA GLY A 236 10.59 -20.31 28.49
C GLY A 236 11.37 -21.45 27.81
N ASP A 237 12.69 -21.42 28.02
CA ASP A 237 13.77 -22.23 27.41
C ASP A 237 14.12 -21.81 25.96
N PHE A 238 14.43 -20.53 25.74
CA PHE A 238 14.92 -20.04 24.44
C PHE A 238 16.43 -20.17 24.34
N VAL A 239 16.92 -20.80 23.28
CA VAL A 239 18.35 -20.79 22.95
C VAL A 239 18.56 -19.91 21.73
N LEU A 240 19.47 -18.95 21.84
CA LEU A 240 19.76 -18.04 20.73
C LEU A 240 20.48 -18.76 19.59
N GLY A 241 19.79 -18.80 18.44
CA GLY A 241 20.31 -19.33 17.18
C GLY A 241 20.09 -20.84 17.01
N ASP A 242 20.53 -21.39 15.87
CA ASP A 242 20.50 -22.81 15.55
C ASP A 242 21.63 -23.60 16.25
N THR A 243 21.28 -24.38 17.27
CA THR A 243 22.23 -25.22 18.04
C THR A 243 22.91 -26.33 17.22
N THR A 244 22.47 -26.57 15.97
CA THR A 244 23.12 -27.53 15.07
C THR A 244 24.34 -26.95 14.34
N LEU A 245 24.52 -25.64 14.37
CA LEU A 245 25.69 -24.96 13.80
C LEU A 245 26.89 -25.07 14.75
N GLY A 246 28.05 -25.45 14.22
CA GLY A 246 29.28 -25.67 15.01
C GLY A 246 29.98 -24.40 15.53
N SER A 247 29.47 -23.22 15.23
CA SER A 247 29.99 -21.95 15.75
C SER A 247 28.88 -20.88 15.80
N THR A 248 29.09 -19.84 16.60
CA THR A 248 28.19 -18.69 16.67
C THR A 248 28.28 -17.83 15.41
N THR A 249 27.17 -17.21 15.00
CA THR A 249 27.18 -16.21 13.93
C THR A 249 27.68 -14.86 14.44
N LYS A 250 28.10 -13.97 13.52
CA LYS A 250 28.55 -12.61 13.86
C LYS A 250 27.46 -11.74 14.52
N ASP A 251 26.19 -12.08 14.30
CA ASP A 251 25.04 -11.29 14.76
C ASP A 251 24.53 -11.77 16.13
N GLU A 252 24.82 -13.02 16.51
CA GLU A 252 24.36 -13.63 17.78
C GLU A 252 24.84 -12.87 19.04
N PRO A 253 26.11 -12.43 19.18
CA PRO A 253 26.52 -11.64 20.34
C PRO A 253 25.77 -10.31 20.46
N THR A 254 25.51 -9.66 19.33
CA THR A 254 24.75 -8.40 19.27
C THR A 254 23.31 -8.64 19.69
N LEU A 255 22.68 -9.70 19.18
CA LEU A 255 21.32 -10.08 19.54
C LEU A 255 21.19 -10.41 21.03
N ALA A 256 22.13 -11.16 21.61
CA ALA A 256 22.10 -11.45 23.05
C ALA A 256 22.20 -10.19 23.90
N THR A 257 23.05 -9.23 23.51
CA THR A 257 23.15 -7.94 24.21
C THR A 257 21.82 -7.20 24.22
N ILE A 258 21.11 -7.19 23.07
CA ILE A 258 19.79 -6.57 22.96
C ILE A 258 18.76 -7.33 23.80
N MET A 259 18.78 -8.66 23.76
CA MET A 259 17.87 -9.51 24.54
C MET A 259 18.04 -9.31 26.04
N HIS A 260 19.29 -9.24 26.53
CA HIS A 260 19.57 -8.93 27.93
C HIS A 260 19.06 -7.54 28.34
N ALA A 261 19.21 -6.53 27.48
CA ALA A 261 18.69 -5.19 27.75
C ALA A 261 17.15 -5.16 27.87
N GLU A 262 16.47 -6.08 27.19
CA GLU A 262 15.01 -6.30 27.27
C GLU A 262 14.59 -7.27 28.39
N GLY A 263 15.54 -7.70 29.24
CA GLY A 263 15.27 -8.58 30.39
C GLY A 263 15.19 -10.07 30.06
N ILE A 264 15.59 -10.48 28.86
CA ILE A 264 15.69 -11.90 28.47
C ILE A 264 17.09 -12.39 28.84
N THR A 265 17.18 -13.18 29.90
CA THR A 265 18.48 -13.62 30.47
C THR A 265 18.86 -15.06 30.13
N ASP A 266 17.90 -15.87 29.67
CA ASP A 266 18.13 -17.25 29.23
C ASP A 266 18.55 -17.25 27.75
N VAL A 267 19.80 -16.87 27.48
CA VAL A 267 20.37 -16.75 26.12
C VAL A 267 21.67 -17.56 25.98
N GLU A 268 22.07 -18.27 27.04
CA GLU A 268 23.47 -18.61 27.29
C GLU A 268 23.95 -19.87 26.55
N LEU A 269 23.05 -20.78 26.17
CA LEU A 269 23.42 -22.14 25.72
C LEU A 269 24.30 -22.22 24.45
N ARG A 270 24.34 -21.17 23.62
CA ARG A 270 25.15 -21.16 22.39
C ARG A 270 26.30 -20.15 22.39
N LEU A 271 26.29 -19.17 23.28
CA LEU A 271 27.34 -18.15 23.38
C LEU A 271 28.47 -18.52 24.35
N SER A 272 28.27 -19.56 25.16
CA SER A 272 29.28 -20.20 26.02
C SER A 272 30.14 -21.21 25.27
#